data_AF-A0AAV9E346-F1
#
_entry.id   AF-A0AAV9E346-F1
#
_cell.length_a   1.000
_cell.length_b   1.000
_cell.length_c   1.000
_cell.angle_alpha   90.00
_cell.angle_beta   90.00
_cell.angle_gamma   90.00
#
_symmetry.space_group_name_H-M   'P 1'
#
loop_
_entity.id
_entity.type
_entity.pdbx_description
1 polymer ?
#
loop_
_entity_poly.entity_id
_entity_poly.type
_entity_poly.pdbx_seq_one_letter_code
_entity_poly.pdbx_strand_id
1 'polypeptide(L)'
;MKRCGMSKVRLFEPKPEVLQALRGSGLGVSLGIRNEDLSTLASSTDAARTWLTTNYYPYIPDLNVLYITAGNEVIPGSNAQYVVPALKNIQAVLAQDKKTGPILLPSPSTSLSSNPTRTGFMDGSLKYTNLFDAMYDAAVWAVEKAGGEGLNVYVSETGWPSGGNGAGTTPETAAAYVNNFYKLNMNGPGSPKRPNASPDAYVFALFNENQKPAGVEQNFGVFYPSMTSVYSNPWCPSG
;
A
#
# COMPACT_ATOMS: atom_id res chain seq x y z
N MET A 1 -2.57 1.67 16.47
CA MET A 1 -3.48 1.31 15.36
C MET A 1 -4.92 1.10 15.81
N LYS A 2 -5.26 0.01 16.54
CA LYS A 2 -6.65 -0.28 16.97
C LYS A 2 -7.34 0.87 17.72
N ARG A 3 -6.67 1.46 18.72
CA ARG A 3 -7.18 2.63 19.47
C ARG A 3 -7.50 3.82 18.56
N CYS A 4 -6.77 3.97 17.46
CA CYS A 4 -6.93 5.05 16.50
C CYS A 4 -7.82 4.63 15.30
N GLY A 5 -8.69 3.61 15.43
CA GLY A 5 -9.62 3.22 14.37
C GLY A 5 -8.98 2.73 13.06
N MET A 6 -7.67 2.45 13.03
CA MET A 6 -6.99 1.89 11.86
C MET A 6 -7.31 0.41 11.76
N SER A 7 -7.71 -0.04 10.56
CA SER A 7 -8.18 -1.40 10.31
C SER A 7 -7.23 -2.25 9.46
N LYS A 8 -6.23 -1.64 8.81
CA LYS A 8 -5.28 -2.33 7.92
C LYS A 8 -3.84 -1.88 8.17
N VAL A 9 -2.88 -2.76 7.91
CA VAL A 9 -1.42 -2.50 7.96
C VAL A 9 -0.69 -3.18 6.81
N ARG A 10 0.26 -2.48 6.19
CA ARG A 10 1.12 -3.04 5.15
C ARG A 10 2.51 -3.25 5.73
N LEU A 11 3.06 -4.44 5.54
CA LEU A 11 4.42 -4.80 5.89
C LEU A 11 5.19 -4.98 4.58
N PHE A 12 6.33 -4.30 4.45
CA PHE A 12 7.20 -4.44 3.27
C PHE A 12 7.88 -5.81 3.19
N GLU A 13 8.03 -6.49 4.33
CA GLU A 13 8.67 -7.79 4.46
C GLU A 13 8.08 -8.58 5.64
N PRO A 14 8.23 -9.92 5.67
CA PRO A 14 7.75 -10.73 6.78
C PRO A 14 8.67 -10.60 7.99
N LYS A 15 8.23 -9.85 9.00
CA LYS A 15 8.93 -9.72 10.29
C LYS A 15 8.24 -10.59 11.35
N PRO A 16 8.85 -11.72 11.80
CA PRO A 16 8.19 -12.67 12.70
C PRO A 16 7.60 -12.03 13.96
N GLU A 17 8.33 -11.11 14.59
CA GLU A 17 7.90 -10.38 15.78
C GLU A 17 6.67 -9.51 15.53
N VAL A 18 6.58 -8.87 14.36
CA VAL A 18 5.44 -8.04 13.97
C VAL A 18 4.23 -8.92 13.62
N LEU A 19 4.46 -10.00 12.85
CA LEU A 19 3.42 -10.95 12.48
C LEU A 19 2.80 -11.60 13.73
N GLN A 20 3.63 -11.96 14.72
CA GLN A 20 3.17 -12.50 15.98
C GLN A 20 2.34 -11.46 16.78
N ALA A 21 2.76 -10.20 16.80
CA ALA A 21 2.03 -9.13 17.48
C ALA A 21 0.68 -8.79 16.82
N LEU A 22 0.54 -9.05 15.51
CA LEU A 22 -0.68 -8.80 14.75
C LEU A 22 -1.72 -9.93 14.86
N ARG A 23 -1.35 -11.12 15.34
CA ARG A 23 -2.29 -12.23 15.54
C ARG A 23 -3.41 -11.84 16.50
N GLY A 24 -4.64 -12.22 16.17
CA GLY A 24 -5.83 -11.91 16.96
C GLY A 24 -6.20 -10.41 17.00
N SER A 25 -5.44 -9.54 16.32
CA SER A 25 -5.71 -8.10 16.34
C SER A 25 -6.98 -7.74 15.56
N GLY A 26 -7.32 -8.53 14.54
CA GLY A 26 -8.37 -8.27 13.56
C GLY A 26 -7.95 -7.34 12.41
N LEU A 27 -6.72 -6.80 12.44
CA LEU A 27 -6.20 -5.92 11.40
C LEU A 27 -5.99 -6.71 10.09
N GLY A 28 -6.42 -6.13 8.98
CA GLY A 28 -6.10 -6.65 7.65
C GLY A 28 -4.64 -6.39 7.28
N VAL A 29 -3.90 -7.44 6.94
CA VAL A 29 -2.46 -7.37 6.67
C VAL A 29 -2.19 -7.50 5.17
N SER A 30 -1.44 -6.55 4.61
CA SER A 30 -0.74 -6.73 3.33
C SER A 30 0.69 -7.15 3.62
N LEU A 31 1.07 -8.35 3.22
CA LEU A 31 2.38 -8.95 3.51
C LEU A 31 3.29 -8.92 2.27
N GLY A 32 4.36 -8.14 2.34
CA GLY A 32 5.35 -8.04 1.26
C GLY A 32 6.31 -9.22 1.21
N ILE A 33 6.55 -9.73 0.00
CA ILE A 33 7.71 -10.54 -0.34
C ILE A 33 8.88 -9.57 -0.57
N ARG A 34 10.05 -9.84 -0.02
CA ARG A 34 11.24 -8.99 -0.23
C ARG A 34 11.71 -9.07 -1.67
N ASN A 35 12.31 -7.99 -2.17
CA ASN A 35 12.78 -7.92 -3.56
C ASN A 35 13.83 -9.00 -3.87
N GLU A 36 14.69 -9.31 -2.91
CA GLU A 36 15.74 -10.34 -3.00
C GLU A 36 15.21 -11.78 -2.98
N ASP A 37 14.01 -12.01 -2.45
CA ASP A 37 13.41 -13.34 -2.39
C ASP A 37 12.77 -13.73 -3.74
N LEU A 38 12.45 -12.74 -4.60
CA LEU A 38 11.66 -12.96 -5.82
C LEU A 38 12.27 -13.98 -6.79
N SER A 39 13.58 -13.93 -7.02
CA SER A 39 14.25 -14.87 -7.94
C SER A 39 14.19 -16.31 -7.41
N THR A 40 14.36 -16.49 -6.11
CA THR A 40 14.24 -17.79 -5.44
C THR A 40 12.81 -18.31 -5.52
N LEU A 41 11.80 -17.48 -5.23
CA LEU A 41 10.39 -17.88 -5.34
C LEU A 41 9.98 -18.18 -6.78
N ALA A 42 10.54 -17.46 -7.76
CA ALA A 42 10.32 -17.70 -9.17
C ALA A 42 10.90 -19.05 -9.65
N SER A 43 11.93 -19.56 -8.98
CA SER A 43 12.68 -20.75 -9.42
C SER A 43 11.91 -22.06 -9.29
N SER A 44 11.04 -22.20 -8.28
CA SER A 44 10.32 -23.45 -8.03
C SER A 44 9.13 -23.30 -7.08
N THR A 45 8.20 -24.25 -7.15
CA THR A 45 7.11 -24.39 -6.17
C THR A 45 7.61 -24.80 -4.79
N ASP A 46 8.73 -25.51 -4.68
CA ASP A 46 9.31 -25.90 -3.39
C ASP A 46 9.88 -24.70 -2.63
N ALA A 47 10.51 -23.77 -3.35
CA ALA A 47 10.93 -22.49 -2.79
C ALA A 47 9.71 -21.66 -2.31
N ALA A 48 8.66 -21.58 -3.11
CA ALA A 48 7.41 -20.90 -2.73
C ALA A 48 6.75 -21.56 -1.50
N ARG A 49 6.72 -22.90 -1.43
CA ARG A 49 6.21 -23.68 -0.29
C ARG A 49 7.03 -23.44 0.97
N THR A 50 8.35 -23.38 0.84
CA THR A 50 9.25 -23.02 1.95
C THR A 50 8.92 -21.63 2.47
N TRP A 51 8.81 -20.64 1.57
CA TRP A 51 8.46 -19.27 1.96
C TRP A 51 7.10 -19.19 2.68
N LEU A 52 6.06 -19.86 2.17
CA LEU A 52 4.73 -19.89 2.81
C LEU A 52 4.77 -20.57 4.18
N THR A 53 5.50 -21.67 4.31
CA THR A 53 5.65 -22.42 5.56
C THR A 53 6.39 -21.62 6.63
N THR A 54 7.31 -20.74 6.22
CA THR A 54 8.04 -19.86 7.14
C THR A 54 7.26 -18.58 7.47
N ASN A 55 6.68 -17.92 6.46
CA ASN A 55 6.26 -16.53 6.57
C ASN A 55 4.73 -16.34 6.65
N TYR A 56 3.93 -17.35 6.33
CA TYR A 56 2.47 -17.22 6.26
C TYR A 56 1.73 -18.26 7.10
N TYR A 57 1.95 -19.55 6.85
CA TYR A 57 1.22 -20.65 7.50
C TYR A 57 1.29 -20.67 9.04
N PRO A 58 2.41 -20.29 9.69
CA PRO A 58 2.47 -20.28 11.15
C PRO A 58 1.54 -19.26 11.83
N TYR A 59 1.08 -18.25 11.09
CA TYR A 59 0.36 -17.11 11.63
C TYR A 59 -1.15 -17.17 11.38
N ILE A 60 -1.61 -17.98 10.42
CA ILE A 60 -3.04 -18.19 10.14
C ILE A 60 -3.63 -19.33 11.00
N PRO A 61 -4.93 -19.30 11.34
CA PRO A 61 -5.94 -18.32 10.92
C PRO A 61 -5.97 -17.01 11.74
N ASP A 62 -5.17 -16.91 12.81
CA ASP A 62 -5.25 -15.76 13.74
C ASP A 62 -4.77 -14.44 13.12
N LEU A 63 -3.97 -14.50 12.07
CA LEU A 63 -3.55 -13.34 11.27
C LEU A 63 -4.43 -13.20 10.03
N ASN A 64 -5.14 -12.07 9.92
CA ASN A 64 -5.98 -11.76 8.77
C ASN A 64 -5.14 -11.17 7.62
N VAL A 65 -4.51 -12.02 6.81
CA VAL A 65 -3.76 -11.58 5.63
C VAL A 65 -4.69 -11.39 4.44
N LEU A 66 -4.84 -10.14 4.00
CA LEU A 66 -5.67 -9.76 2.85
C LEU A 66 -4.88 -9.90 1.54
N TYR A 67 -3.61 -9.49 1.56
CA TYR A 67 -2.77 -9.38 0.37
C TYR A 67 -1.39 -9.97 0.61
N ILE A 68 -0.82 -10.63 -0.41
CA ILE A 68 0.62 -10.85 -0.52
C ILE A 68 1.13 -10.04 -1.72
N THR A 69 2.05 -9.11 -1.48
CA THR A 69 2.61 -8.24 -2.52
C THR A 69 3.99 -8.75 -2.96
N ALA A 70 4.18 -9.01 -4.26
CA ALA A 70 5.46 -9.41 -4.81
C ALA A 70 6.42 -8.22 -4.94
N GLY A 71 7.23 -8.03 -3.90
CA GLY A 71 8.21 -6.96 -3.85
C GLY A 71 7.64 -5.59 -3.49
N ASN A 72 8.53 -4.60 -3.53
CA ASN A 72 8.25 -3.19 -3.42
C ASN A 72 8.87 -2.46 -4.61
N GLU A 73 8.03 -1.79 -5.41
CA GLU A 73 8.47 -0.96 -6.54
C GLU A 73 9.42 -1.69 -7.50
N VAL A 74 9.05 -2.91 -7.90
CA VAL A 74 9.92 -3.80 -8.67
C VAL A 74 9.81 -3.55 -10.18
N ILE A 75 8.71 -2.93 -10.62
CA ILE A 75 8.39 -2.78 -12.03
C ILE A 75 8.34 -1.28 -12.38
N PRO A 76 9.22 -0.79 -13.29
CA PRO A 76 10.26 -1.53 -14.00
C PRO A 76 11.54 -1.73 -13.14
N GLY A 77 12.25 -2.84 -13.35
CA GLY A 77 13.48 -3.14 -12.60
C GLY A 77 14.09 -4.49 -12.96
N SER A 78 15.31 -4.77 -12.49
CA SER A 78 16.04 -6.02 -12.77
C SER A 78 15.31 -7.27 -12.26
N ASN A 79 14.54 -7.11 -11.18
CA ASN A 79 13.73 -8.18 -10.58
C ASN A 79 12.32 -8.30 -11.18
N ALA A 80 11.92 -7.42 -12.11
CA ALA A 80 10.58 -7.44 -12.72
C ALA A 80 10.26 -8.79 -13.38
N GLN A 81 11.25 -9.41 -14.01
CA GLN A 81 11.12 -10.73 -14.65
C GLN A 81 10.71 -11.85 -13.69
N TYR A 82 10.98 -11.70 -12.39
CA TYR A 82 10.68 -12.72 -11.37
C TYR A 82 9.29 -12.57 -10.74
N VAL A 83 8.64 -11.41 -10.88
CA VAL A 83 7.36 -11.12 -10.22
C VAL A 83 6.27 -12.11 -10.62
N VAL A 84 6.04 -12.29 -11.93
CA VAL A 84 4.97 -13.17 -12.43
C VAL A 84 5.25 -14.65 -12.09
N PRO A 85 6.44 -15.21 -12.33
CA PRO A 85 6.74 -16.59 -11.92
C PRO A 85 6.62 -16.81 -10.41
N ALA A 86 7.10 -15.88 -9.57
CA ALA A 86 7.00 -16.00 -8.13
C ALA A 86 5.53 -16.06 -7.65
N LEU A 87 4.68 -15.16 -8.16
CA LEU A 87 3.25 -15.16 -7.83
C LEU A 87 2.56 -16.45 -8.32
N LYS A 88 2.91 -16.95 -9.51
CA LYS A 88 2.39 -18.23 -10.02
C LYS A 88 2.76 -19.40 -9.11
N ASN A 89 3.99 -19.47 -8.64
CA ASN A 89 4.44 -20.54 -7.75
C ASN A 89 3.74 -20.47 -6.38
N ILE A 90 3.59 -19.26 -5.80
CA ILE A 90 2.82 -19.06 -4.57
C ILE A 90 1.36 -19.49 -4.76
N GLN A 91 0.72 -19.06 -5.86
CA GLN A 91 -0.66 -19.42 -6.19
C GLN A 91 -0.84 -20.94 -6.34
N ALA A 92 0.11 -21.60 -6.99
CA ALA A 92 0.09 -23.05 -7.19
C ALA A 92 0.15 -23.80 -5.85
N VAL A 93 1.02 -23.38 -4.93
CA VAL A 93 1.13 -23.99 -3.59
C VAL A 93 -0.14 -23.75 -2.77
N LEU A 94 -0.68 -22.53 -2.75
CA LEU A 94 -1.93 -22.23 -2.06
C LEU A 94 -3.10 -23.09 -2.58
N ALA A 95 -3.18 -23.28 -3.91
CA ALA A 95 -4.18 -24.14 -4.53
C ALA A 95 -4.00 -25.62 -4.16
N GLN A 96 -2.77 -26.14 -4.20
CA GLN A 96 -2.44 -27.51 -3.78
C GLN A 96 -2.83 -27.76 -2.32
N ASP A 97 -2.56 -26.78 -1.45
CA ASP A 97 -2.83 -26.86 -0.02
C ASP A 97 -4.30 -26.53 0.32
N LYS A 98 -5.14 -26.31 -0.71
CA LYS A 98 -6.57 -25.97 -0.62
C LYS A 98 -6.83 -24.76 0.29
N LYS A 99 -5.95 -23.77 0.24
CA LYS A 99 -6.07 -22.50 0.96
C LYS A 99 -6.77 -21.49 0.07
N THR A 100 -7.96 -21.04 0.45
CA THR A 100 -8.53 -19.78 -0.04
C THR A 100 -7.79 -18.65 0.67
N GLY A 101 -6.60 -18.33 0.16
CA GLY A 101 -5.63 -17.45 0.79
C GLY A 101 -5.76 -15.98 0.38
N PRO A 102 -4.70 -15.19 0.60
CA PRO A 102 -4.67 -13.77 0.29
C PRO A 102 -4.70 -13.52 -1.23
N ILE A 103 -5.14 -12.33 -1.61
CA ILE A 103 -5.03 -11.86 -3.00
C ILE A 103 -3.56 -11.56 -3.29
N LEU A 104 -3.05 -12.10 -4.40
CA LEU A 104 -1.68 -11.88 -4.83
C LEU A 104 -1.58 -10.64 -5.71
N LEU A 105 -0.71 -9.70 -5.33
CA LEU A 105 -0.58 -8.41 -6.00
C LEU A 105 0.86 -8.21 -6.53
N PRO A 106 1.05 -7.78 -7.80
CA PRO A 106 2.32 -7.24 -8.24
C PRO A 106 2.56 -5.86 -7.61
N SER A 107 3.82 -5.44 -7.54
CA SER A 107 4.20 -4.15 -6.95
C SER A 107 4.93 -3.26 -7.99
N PRO A 108 4.18 -2.48 -8.79
CA PRO A 108 4.77 -1.49 -9.69
C PRO A 108 5.30 -0.28 -8.91
N SER A 109 6.35 0.37 -9.43
CA SER A 109 6.89 1.62 -8.90
C SER A 109 6.00 2.77 -9.34
N THR A 110 5.13 3.25 -8.46
CA THR A 110 4.37 4.49 -8.70
C THR A 110 4.44 5.37 -7.46
N SER A 111 5.44 6.26 -7.40
CA SER A 111 5.58 7.27 -6.35
C SER A 111 5.09 8.62 -6.85
N LEU A 112 4.12 9.23 -6.17
CA LEU A 112 3.51 10.46 -6.66
C LEU A 112 3.11 11.40 -5.51
N SER A 113 3.59 12.64 -5.59
CA SER A 113 3.18 13.75 -4.73
C SER A 113 2.34 14.73 -5.55
N SER A 114 1.16 15.12 -5.04
CA SER A 114 0.30 16.14 -5.62
C SER A 114 -0.06 17.32 -4.73
N ASN A 115 0.14 18.55 -5.21
CA ASN A 115 -0.59 19.71 -4.69
C ASN A 115 -1.95 19.83 -5.40
N PRO A 116 -3.07 20.04 -4.70
CA PRO A 116 -4.38 20.21 -5.34
C PRO A 116 -4.41 21.51 -6.15
N THR A 117 -4.76 21.45 -7.44
CA THR A 117 -5.01 22.63 -8.27
C THR A 117 -6.46 23.09 -8.11
N ARG A 118 -6.67 24.40 -7.90
CA ARG A 118 -7.97 24.99 -7.54
C ARG A 118 -9.08 24.85 -8.60
N THR A 119 -8.75 24.56 -9.86
CA THR A 119 -9.72 24.57 -10.98
C THR A 119 -10.00 23.19 -11.55
N GLY A 120 -9.27 22.16 -11.14
CA GLY A 120 -9.29 20.85 -11.80
C GLY A 120 -8.88 20.92 -13.27
N PHE A 121 -8.92 19.77 -13.96
CA PHE A 121 -8.73 19.67 -15.41
C PHE A 121 -9.68 18.64 -16.02
N MET A 122 -9.91 18.74 -17.33
CA MET A 122 -10.76 17.83 -18.10
C MET A 122 -9.90 16.83 -18.88
N ASP A 123 -10.30 15.57 -18.88
CA ASP A 123 -9.82 14.53 -19.79
C ASP A 123 -11.04 13.92 -20.50
N GLY A 124 -11.31 14.38 -21.72
CA GLY A 124 -12.58 14.12 -22.40
C GLY A 124 -13.77 14.63 -21.58
N SER A 125 -14.67 13.72 -21.19
CA SER A 125 -15.82 14.02 -20.32
C SER A 125 -15.52 13.90 -18.82
N LEU A 126 -14.34 13.42 -18.43
CA LEU A 126 -13.97 13.23 -17.03
C LEU A 126 -13.37 14.52 -16.47
N LYS A 127 -13.88 14.97 -15.33
CA LYS A 127 -13.37 16.14 -14.61
C LYS A 127 -12.61 15.70 -13.37
N TYR A 128 -11.32 15.97 -13.33
CA TYR A 128 -10.48 15.71 -12.16
C TYR A 128 -10.28 17.00 -11.36
N THR A 129 -10.65 17.00 -10.07
CA THR A 129 -10.46 18.15 -9.17
C THR A 129 -9.24 18.00 -8.27
N ASN A 130 -8.60 16.83 -8.30
CA ASN A 130 -7.39 16.52 -7.57
C ASN A 130 -6.55 15.54 -8.40
N LEU A 131 -5.24 15.54 -8.18
CA LEU A 131 -4.32 14.71 -8.95
C LEU A 131 -4.32 13.24 -8.49
N PHE A 132 -4.74 12.97 -7.24
CA PHE A 132 -4.85 11.59 -6.74
C PHE A 132 -5.80 10.77 -7.63
N ASP A 133 -7.02 11.26 -7.87
CA ASP A 133 -8.00 10.58 -8.72
C ASP A 133 -7.49 10.44 -10.16
N ALA A 134 -6.83 11.47 -10.69
CA ALA A 134 -6.27 11.42 -12.04
C ALA A 134 -5.21 10.33 -12.21
N MET A 135 -4.33 10.19 -11.21
CA MET A 135 -3.28 9.16 -11.24
C MET A 135 -3.84 7.78 -10.99
N TYR A 136 -4.80 7.65 -10.07
CA TYR A 136 -5.52 6.41 -9.85
C TYR A 136 -6.20 5.95 -11.14
N ASP A 137 -6.93 6.84 -11.81
CA ASP A 137 -7.62 6.51 -13.06
C ASP A 137 -6.64 6.27 -14.22
N ALA A 138 -5.50 6.95 -14.26
CA ALA A 138 -4.43 6.63 -15.21
C ALA A 138 -3.91 5.20 -15.03
N ALA A 139 -3.69 4.76 -13.79
CA ALA A 139 -3.28 3.39 -13.48
C ALA A 139 -4.38 2.39 -13.85
N VAL A 140 -5.64 2.71 -13.55
CA VAL A 140 -6.79 1.90 -13.95
C VAL A 140 -6.86 1.75 -15.47
N TRP A 141 -6.77 2.85 -16.23
CA TRP A 141 -6.78 2.82 -17.68
C TRP A 141 -5.63 1.98 -18.24
N ALA A 142 -4.44 2.06 -17.64
CA ALA A 142 -3.30 1.25 -18.06
C ALA A 142 -3.55 -0.24 -17.85
N VAL A 143 -4.13 -0.62 -16.70
CA VAL A 143 -4.51 -2.02 -16.41
C VAL A 143 -5.55 -2.52 -17.40
N GLU A 144 -6.59 -1.72 -17.69
CA GLU A 144 -7.63 -2.09 -18.65
C GLU A 144 -7.08 -2.23 -20.08
N LYS A 145 -6.21 -1.29 -20.52
CA LYS A 145 -5.53 -1.39 -21.81
C LYS A 145 -4.64 -2.63 -21.94
N ALA A 146 -4.11 -3.13 -20.82
CA ALA A 146 -3.35 -4.38 -20.77
C ALA A 146 -4.24 -5.64 -20.70
N GLY A 147 -5.57 -5.50 -20.85
CA GLY A 147 -6.54 -6.60 -20.79
C GLY A 147 -7.05 -6.92 -19.39
N GLY A 148 -6.74 -6.09 -18.38
CA GLY A 148 -7.16 -6.24 -16.99
C GLY A 148 -8.53 -5.63 -16.69
N GLU A 149 -9.47 -5.67 -17.63
CA GLU A 149 -10.82 -5.15 -17.42
C GLU A 149 -11.49 -5.78 -16.20
N GLY A 150 -12.11 -4.95 -15.36
CA GLY A 150 -12.75 -5.40 -14.13
C GLY A 150 -11.81 -5.73 -12.96
N LEU A 151 -10.48 -5.65 -13.13
CA LEU A 151 -9.55 -5.83 -12.01
C LEU A 151 -9.59 -4.64 -11.06
N ASN A 152 -9.59 -4.93 -9.76
CA ASN A 152 -9.44 -3.94 -8.70
C ASN A 152 -8.02 -3.39 -8.70
N VAL A 153 -7.89 -2.07 -8.64
CA VAL A 153 -6.61 -1.37 -8.48
C VAL A 153 -6.52 -0.88 -7.05
N TYR A 154 -5.39 -1.19 -6.41
CA TYR A 154 -5.11 -0.97 -5.01
C TYR A 154 -4.03 0.12 -4.86
N VAL A 155 -4.21 1.02 -3.88
CA VAL A 155 -3.22 2.08 -3.58
C VAL A 155 -2.35 1.61 -2.42
N SER A 156 -1.16 1.13 -2.76
CA SER A 156 -0.27 0.49 -1.80
C SER A 156 0.42 1.49 -0.86
N GLU A 157 0.59 2.73 -1.31
CA GLU A 157 1.19 3.85 -0.58
C GLU A 157 0.61 5.19 -1.09
N THR A 158 0.29 6.09 -0.17
CA THR A 158 -0.01 7.49 -0.45
C THR A 158 0.29 8.33 0.78
N GLY A 159 0.91 9.50 0.64
CA GLY A 159 1.28 10.31 1.79
C GLY A 159 1.92 11.62 1.39
N TRP A 160 2.23 12.43 2.40
CA TRP A 160 2.92 13.70 2.22
C TRP A 160 3.89 13.96 3.37
N PRO A 161 5.15 14.34 3.09
CA PRO A 161 6.14 14.53 4.13
C PRO A 161 5.88 15.83 4.91
N SER A 162 6.02 15.78 6.23
CA SER A 162 5.85 16.91 7.15
C SER A 162 7.11 17.77 7.33
N GLY A 163 8.19 17.45 6.61
CA GLY A 163 9.49 18.09 6.78
C GLY A 163 10.48 17.69 5.68
N GLY A 164 11.65 18.31 5.68
CA GLY A 164 12.79 17.89 4.85
C GLY A 164 12.94 18.56 3.47
N ASN A 165 11.99 19.41 3.05
CA ASN A 165 12.09 20.19 1.80
C ASN A 165 11.34 21.54 1.86
N GLY A 166 11.72 22.37 2.85
CA GLY A 166 11.23 23.75 2.97
C GLY A 166 9.71 23.88 3.17
N ALA A 167 9.14 24.99 2.70
CA ALA A 167 7.75 25.37 2.96
C ALA A 167 6.69 24.43 2.34
N GLY A 168 7.08 23.56 1.38
CA GLY A 168 6.17 22.58 0.78
C GLY A 168 5.93 21.34 1.66
N THR A 169 6.81 21.07 2.62
CA THR A 169 6.80 19.87 3.45
C THR A 169 6.73 20.28 4.91
N THR A 170 5.51 20.45 5.41
CA THR A 170 5.21 20.95 6.76
C THR A 170 4.15 20.06 7.40
N PRO A 171 4.03 20.03 8.74
CA PRO A 171 2.94 19.32 9.39
C PRO A 171 1.57 19.76 8.88
N GLU A 172 1.39 21.04 8.54
CA GLU A 172 0.14 21.59 8.00
C GLU A 172 -0.17 21.06 6.60
N THR A 173 0.82 21.03 5.70
CA THR A 173 0.62 20.49 4.33
C THR A 173 0.41 18.99 4.36
N ALA A 174 1.12 18.26 5.23
CA ALA A 174 0.93 16.83 5.42
C ALA A 174 -0.47 16.50 5.98
N ALA A 175 -0.91 17.25 7.00
CA ALA A 175 -2.26 17.13 7.53
C ALA A 175 -3.31 17.42 6.47
N ALA A 176 -3.14 18.48 5.66
CA ALA A 176 -4.09 18.82 4.61
C ALA A 176 -4.23 17.68 3.60
N TYR A 177 -3.11 17.11 3.13
CA TYR A 177 -3.14 15.98 2.20
C TYR A 177 -3.84 14.75 2.81
N VAL A 178 -3.36 14.28 3.96
CA VAL A 178 -3.84 13.04 4.59
C VAL A 178 -5.31 13.13 5.00
N ASN A 179 -5.75 14.26 5.57
CA ASN A 179 -7.15 14.45 5.95
C ASN A 179 -8.07 14.55 4.73
N ASN A 180 -7.65 15.21 3.65
CA ASN A 180 -8.45 15.29 2.43
C ASN A 180 -8.52 13.94 1.72
N PHE A 181 -7.39 13.24 1.63
CA PHE A 181 -7.35 11.86 1.11
C PHE A 181 -8.30 10.95 1.89
N TYR A 182 -8.25 10.98 3.24
CA TYR A 182 -9.17 10.18 4.06
C TYR A 182 -10.63 10.49 3.76
N LYS A 183 -11.00 11.78 3.65
CA LYS A 183 -12.37 12.20 3.31
C LYS A 183 -12.80 11.67 1.94
N LEU A 184 -11.94 11.79 0.93
CA LEU A 184 -12.22 11.31 -0.43
C LEU A 184 -12.33 9.78 -0.47
N ASN A 185 -11.41 9.06 0.19
CA ASN A 185 -11.39 7.61 0.10
C ASN A 185 -12.51 6.95 0.91
N MET A 186 -12.82 7.47 2.11
CA MET A 186 -13.83 6.87 2.99
C MET A 186 -15.26 7.33 2.70
N ASN A 187 -15.44 8.59 2.29
CA ASN A 187 -16.76 9.21 2.14
C ASN A 187 -16.97 9.87 0.77
N GLY A 188 -16.01 9.73 -0.14
CA GLY A 188 -16.07 10.34 -1.47
C GLY A 188 -16.82 9.48 -2.48
N PRO A 189 -17.07 10.05 -3.67
CA PRO A 189 -17.84 9.40 -4.73
C PRO A 189 -17.03 8.38 -5.54
N GLY A 190 -15.84 7.95 -5.10
CA GLY A 190 -14.85 7.28 -5.95
C GLY A 190 -14.19 8.25 -6.95
N SER A 191 -13.39 7.72 -7.87
CA SER A 191 -12.73 8.51 -8.91
C SER A 191 -13.68 8.77 -10.11
N PRO A 192 -13.41 9.78 -10.96
CA PRO A 192 -14.23 10.05 -12.14
C PRO A 192 -14.48 8.85 -13.06
N LYS A 193 -13.48 7.98 -13.28
CA LYS A 193 -13.62 6.77 -14.09
C LYS A 193 -14.34 5.64 -13.36
N ARG A 194 -14.14 5.52 -12.04
CA ARG A 194 -14.74 4.47 -11.20
C ARG A 194 -15.61 5.09 -10.11
N PRO A 195 -16.75 5.70 -10.47
CA PRO A 195 -17.66 6.29 -9.50
C PRO A 195 -18.24 5.19 -8.60
N ASN A 196 -18.44 5.52 -7.33
CA ASN A 196 -18.93 4.66 -6.25
C ASN A 196 -17.98 3.52 -5.86
N ALA A 197 -16.72 3.55 -6.30
CA ALA A 197 -15.72 2.55 -5.96
C ALA A 197 -14.41 3.23 -5.54
N SER A 198 -14.27 3.53 -4.25
CA SER A 198 -13.00 3.98 -3.68
C SER A 198 -12.00 2.83 -3.61
N PRO A 199 -10.71 3.07 -3.90
CA PRO A 199 -9.70 2.04 -3.78
C PRO A 199 -9.47 1.65 -2.32
N ASP A 200 -9.12 0.38 -2.11
CA ASP A 200 -8.37 0.01 -0.91
C ASP A 200 -7.03 0.74 -0.94
N ALA A 201 -6.68 1.40 0.17
CA ALA A 201 -5.56 2.31 0.19
C ALA A 201 -4.85 2.38 1.55
N TYR A 202 -3.55 2.67 1.53
CA TYR A 202 -2.69 2.71 2.72
C TYR A 202 -1.91 4.02 2.77
N VAL A 203 -2.00 4.72 3.89
CA VAL A 203 -1.21 5.94 4.11
C VAL A 203 0.23 5.59 4.47
N PHE A 204 1.15 6.17 3.72
CA PHE A 204 2.57 6.11 3.93
C PHE A 204 3.03 7.33 4.76
N ALA A 205 3.50 7.17 6.00
CA ALA A 205 3.66 5.94 6.77
C ALA A 205 3.19 6.11 8.23
N LEU A 206 3.22 5.03 9.01
CA LEU A 206 2.80 5.10 10.42
C LEU A 206 3.76 5.96 11.26
N PHE A 207 5.07 5.82 11.06
CA PHE A 207 6.09 6.53 11.83
C PHE A 207 7.07 7.27 10.94
N ASN A 208 7.68 8.34 11.46
CA ASN A 208 8.88 8.93 10.89
C ASN A 208 10.05 7.93 10.97
N GLU A 209 10.75 7.72 9.86
CA GLU A 209 11.79 6.71 9.71
C GLU A 209 13.19 7.36 9.66
N ASN A 210 13.82 7.53 10.82
CA ASN A 210 15.09 8.27 10.94
C ASN A 210 16.31 7.61 10.27
N GLN A 211 16.20 6.34 9.87
CA GLN A 211 17.26 5.64 9.13
C GLN A 211 17.13 5.76 7.61
N LYS A 212 16.08 6.44 7.11
CA LYS A 212 15.95 6.75 5.69
C LYS A 212 16.89 7.87 5.23
N PRO A 213 17.12 8.02 3.91
CA PRO A 213 17.91 9.12 3.37
C PRO A 213 17.48 10.47 3.96
N ALA A 214 18.45 11.30 4.32
CA ALA A 214 18.18 12.60 4.94
C ALA A 214 17.30 13.48 4.03
N GLY A 215 16.32 14.17 4.62
CA GLY A 215 15.37 15.01 3.91
C GLY A 215 13.92 14.52 4.08
N VAL A 216 13.15 14.54 3.00
CA VAL A 216 11.71 14.23 3.04
C VAL A 216 11.39 12.81 3.48
N GLU A 217 12.24 11.84 3.12
CA GLU A 217 12.04 10.41 3.39
C GLU A 217 11.95 10.07 4.88
N GLN A 218 12.54 10.91 5.75
CA GLN A 218 12.49 10.74 7.20
C GLN A 218 11.19 11.28 7.83
N ASN A 219 10.33 11.94 7.05
CA ASN A 219 9.25 12.80 7.55
C ASN A 219 7.84 12.44 7.02
N PHE A 220 7.62 11.21 6.54
CA PHE A 220 6.30 10.76 6.05
C PHE A 220 5.35 10.26 7.14
N GLY A 221 5.81 10.15 8.39
CA GLY A 221 5.06 9.58 9.49
C GLY A 221 3.83 10.38 9.89
N VAL A 222 2.73 9.68 10.14
CA VAL A 222 1.56 10.26 10.87
C VAL A 222 1.90 10.44 12.36
N PHE A 223 2.78 9.60 12.91
CA PHE A 223 3.26 9.67 14.29
C PHE A 223 4.79 9.80 14.36
N TYR A 224 5.28 10.42 15.42
CA TYR A 224 6.66 10.28 15.85
C TYR A 224 6.90 8.88 16.43
N PRO A 225 8.16 8.40 16.51
CA PRO A 225 8.49 7.15 17.20
C PRO A 225 8.02 7.09 18.66
N SER A 226 7.86 8.26 19.31
CA SER A 226 7.25 8.41 20.64
C SER A 226 5.74 8.13 20.68
N MET A 227 5.12 7.75 19.56
CA MET A 227 3.69 7.52 19.38
C MET A 227 2.81 8.77 19.52
N THR A 228 3.41 9.96 19.60
CA THR A 228 2.70 11.24 19.53
C THR A 228 2.42 11.60 18.07
N SER A 229 1.26 12.19 17.80
CA SER A 229 0.90 12.63 16.44
C SER A 229 1.88 13.70 15.95
N VAL A 230 2.36 13.57 14.70
CA VAL A 230 3.13 14.64 14.03
C VAL A 230 2.21 15.81 13.69
N TYR A 231 0.98 15.50 13.30
CA TYR A 231 -0.07 16.44 12.96
C TYR A 231 -1.46 15.86 13.26
N SER A 232 -2.48 16.72 13.29
CA SER A 232 -3.87 16.31 13.43
C SER A 232 -4.30 15.40 12.27
N ASN A 233 -4.82 14.22 12.59
CA ASN A 233 -5.16 13.17 11.64
C ASN A 233 -6.52 12.53 11.98
N PRO A 234 -7.19 11.87 11.03
CA PRO A 234 -8.58 11.42 11.18
C PRO A 234 -8.70 10.13 12.02
N TRP A 235 -7.59 9.43 12.25
CA TRP A 235 -7.56 8.15 12.97
C TRP A 235 -7.39 8.35 14.47
N CYS A 236 -6.54 9.28 14.89
CA CYS A 236 -6.26 9.54 16.30
C CYS A 236 -6.47 11.02 16.67
N PRO A 237 -7.74 11.49 16.70
CA PRO A 237 -8.08 12.89 16.95
C PRO A 237 -7.83 13.37 18.39
N SER A 238 -7.53 12.47 19.33
CA SER A 238 -7.21 12.78 20.74
C SER A 238 -5.84 12.21 21.12
N GLY A 239 -4.79 12.70 20.46
CA GLY A 239 -3.39 12.44 20.80
C GLY A 239 -2.97 13.17 22.06
#